data_AF-A0A6H2EKB1-F1
#
_entry.id   AF-A0A6H2EKB1-F1
#
_cell.length_a   1.000
_cell.length_b   1.000
_cell.length_c   1.000
_cell.angle_alpha   90.00
_cell.angle_beta   90.00
_cell.angle_gamma   90.00
#
_symmetry.space_group_name_H-M   'P 1'
#
loop_
_entity.id
_entity.type
_entity.pdbx_description
1 polymer ?
#
loop_
_entity_poly.entity_id
_entity_poly.type
_entity_poly.pdbx_seq_one_letter_code
_entity_poly.pdbx_strand_id
1 'polypeptide(L)'
;MNSLFVIGEDQSFSPQWSTYLQNDARVEKAVPGEFTNVFDRMSFPGVVVVIPCVSAIPHELISTVMDNGLEHVRNGENVVFSGSGEEGQALSTAAAAYFFNAEDVHYIGGLDGSLDALTMAMDVMFRLNARGNCVKRYCLEGLESSFPSVLTYMNVLSRNLDPQLQAYELAPLMLGVLSGSMADIDILALDLQASPGGENNRELNIPSRALSGARLLRRWTRGMKRTKAAGDINFPMNRIPGKRLPGLTAFIDEMWMSTELDPAYISLLRESFEDVSPYINPDVLFVCSLKNEMSYSRMMHVTSLLSTDVYVWDTDGNALFLCSEGHLTEIEKPQNIFEQMSVIVFVGAALREVIGVRKTHAMVLLDMTTTDILALMREDYRSFTEGVTETSVQTWNETIEYADRIIVSSTQQRDLYLGYIAGLKRLNAMVYDEDHAYNSLVAVEDGTTQIVSAIKHPRKSLDNVDSIPLYKKTPYGMLSKRTAQGVVSELVKKSGDIADRAKGSDQK
;
A
#
# COMPACT_ATOMS: atom_id res chain seq x y z
N MET A 1 17.95 3.18 24.57
CA MET A 1 17.19 2.19 23.77
C MET A 1 17.14 0.92 24.59
N ASN A 2 15.96 0.32 24.76
CA ASN A 2 15.74 -0.75 25.74
C ASN A 2 15.61 -2.15 25.10
N SER A 3 15.76 -2.23 23.77
CA SER A 3 15.92 -3.49 23.05
C SER A 3 16.43 -3.28 21.63
N LEU A 4 17.24 -4.23 21.18
CA LEU A 4 17.73 -4.35 19.81
C LEU A 4 17.35 -5.74 19.30
N PHE A 5 16.61 -5.82 18.19
CA PHE A 5 16.21 -7.08 17.57
C PHE A 5 16.90 -7.22 16.22
N VAL A 6 17.81 -8.17 16.10
CA VAL A 6 18.56 -8.42 14.85
C VAL A 6 18.03 -9.68 14.18
N ILE A 7 17.71 -9.56 12.90
CA ILE A 7 17.17 -10.63 12.07
C ILE A 7 18.15 -10.89 10.92
N GLY A 8 18.67 -12.11 10.82
CA GLY A 8 19.54 -12.50 9.71
C GLY A 8 19.16 -13.86 9.13
N GLU A 9 19.57 -14.13 7.89
CA GLU A 9 19.33 -15.43 7.23
C GLU A 9 20.23 -16.53 7.77
N ASP A 10 21.39 -16.19 8.33
CA ASP A 10 22.33 -17.11 8.96
C ASP A 10 22.63 -16.71 10.41
N GLN A 11 22.80 -17.70 11.29
CA GLN A 11 23.17 -17.48 12.70
C GLN A 11 24.67 -17.19 12.90
N SER A 12 25.42 -17.04 11.82
CA SER A 12 26.87 -16.78 11.80
C SER A 12 27.21 -15.32 12.07
N PHE A 13 26.57 -14.70 13.05
CA PHE A 13 27.10 -13.47 13.63
C PHE A 13 28.44 -13.81 14.28
N SER A 14 29.53 -13.35 13.67
CA SER A 14 30.88 -13.60 14.20
C SER A 14 31.02 -13.07 15.63
N PRO A 15 32.00 -13.53 16.43
CA PRO A 15 32.29 -12.97 17.76
C PRO A 15 32.61 -11.47 17.77
N GLN A 16 32.76 -10.83 16.61
CA GLN A 16 32.95 -9.38 16.48
C GLN A 16 31.62 -8.63 16.44
N TRP A 17 30.51 -9.28 16.06
CA TRP A 17 29.17 -8.69 16.18
C TRP A 17 28.73 -8.62 17.64
N SER A 18 29.15 -9.58 18.48
CA SER A 18 28.76 -9.64 19.89
C SER A 18 29.34 -8.51 20.75
N THR A 19 30.37 -7.79 20.31
CA THR A 19 30.82 -6.55 20.98
C THR A 19 29.88 -5.36 20.75
N TYR A 20 29.02 -5.40 19.73
CA TYR A 20 28.08 -4.34 19.37
C TYR A 20 26.62 -4.67 19.72
N LEU A 21 26.32 -5.96 19.90
CA LEU A 21 25.05 -6.41 20.46
C LEU A 21 25.02 -6.01 21.94
N GLN A 22 24.16 -5.06 22.31
CA GLN A 22 23.90 -4.70 23.70
C GLN A 22 23.51 -5.95 24.52
N ASN A 23 23.69 -5.93 25.84
CA ASN A 23 23.39 -7.08 26.71
C ASN A 23 21.92 -7.57 26.62
N ASP A 24 21.01 -6.71 26.16
CA ASP A 24 19.59 -6.96 25.93
C ASP A 24 19.23 -7.18 24.45
N ALA A 25 20.21 -7.17 23.55
CA ALA A 25 20.00 -7.45 22.14
C ALA A 25 19.59 -8.91 21.93
N ARG A 26 18.58 -9.10 21.08
CA ARG A 26 18.07 -10.42 20.68
C ARG A 26 18.36 -10.64 19.21
N VAL A 27 18.98 -11.78 18.93
CA VAL A 27 19.33 -12.18 17.57
C VAL A 27 18.48 -13.39 17.20
N GLU A 28 17.72 -13.28 16.12
CA GLU A 28 16.84 -14.34 15.63
C GLU A 28 17.17 -14.67 14.17
N LYS A 29 17.04 -15.95 13.82
CA LYS A 29 17.24 -16.41 12.43
C LYS A 29 15.91 -16.29 11.67
N ALA A 30 15.89 -15.56 10.55
CA ALA A 30 14.74 -15.54 9.65
C ALA A 30 14.67 -16.85 8.85
N VAL A 31 13.95 -17.84 9.39
CA VAL A 31 13.61 -19.06 8.64
C VAL A 31 12.13 -18.99 8.25
N PRO A 32 11.79 -18.97 6.94
CA PRO A 32 10.41 -18.89 6.47
C PRO A 32 9.53 -19.98 7.08
N GLY A 33 8.48 -19.59 7.79
CA GLY A 33 7.50 -20.48 8.43
C GLY A 33 7.85 -20.94 9.85
N GLU A 34 9.09 -20.74 10.31
CA GLU A 34 9.50 -21.00 11.71
C GLU A 34 9.54 -19.71 12.53
N PHE A 35 9.69 -18.58 11.85
CA PHE A 35 9.69 -17.24 12.44
C PHE A 35 8.30 -16.84 12.93
N THR A 36 7.95 -17.17 14.18
CA THR A 36 6.63 -16.86 14.77
C THR A 36 6.75 -16.06 16.07
N ASN A 37 5.82 -15.12 16.27
CA ASN A 37 5.60 -14.36 17.51
C ASN A 37 6.74 -13.42 17.95
N VAL A 38 7.43 -12.75 17.02
CA VAL A 38 8.47 -11.76 17.38
C VAL A 38 7.86 -10.53 18.09
N PHE A 39 6.63 -10.11 17.76
CA PHE A 39 5.98 -8.97 18.40
C PHE A 39 5.65 -9.16 19.86
N ASP A 40 5.28 -10.38 20.27
CA ASP A 40 4.99 -10.67 21.68
C ASP A 40 6.24 -10.53 22.56
N ARG A 41 7.41 -10.53 21.92
CA ARG A 41 8.72 -10.50 22.56
C ARG A 41 9.42 -9.14 22.46
N MET A 42 8.97 -8.24 21.58
CA MET A 42 9.53 -6.89 21.43
C MET A 42 9.10 -5.97 22.59
N SER A 43 10.06 -5.20 23.12
CA SER A 43 9.79 -4.12 24.07
C SER A 43 9.84 -2.78 23.33
N PHE A 44 8.95 -1.86 23.71
CA PHE A 44 8.94 -0.50 23.19
C PHE A 44 9.46 0.46 24.28
N PRO A 45 10.33 1.42 23.94
CA PRO A 45 10.94 1.67 22.62
C PRO A 45 12.07 0.67 22.28
N GLY A 46 12.18 0.28 21.00
CA GLY A 46 13.16 -0.70 20.51
C GLY A 46 13.52 -0.50 19.04
N VAL A 47 14.57 -1.17 18.57
CA VAL A 47 15.02 -1.13 17.16
C VAL A 47 14.95 -2.52 16.55
N VAL A 48 14.44 -2.60 15.33
CA VAL A 48 14.50 -3.81 14.49
C VAL A 48 15.56 -3.60 13.43
N VAL A 49 16.57 -4.46 13.42
CA VAL A 49 17.63 -4.49 12.44
C VAL A 49 17.46 -5.75 11.60
N VAL A 50 17.37 -5.61 10.28
CA VAL A 50 17.36 -6.74 9.37
C VAL A 50 18.65 -6.71 8.55
N ILE A 51 19.40 -7.81 8.57
CA ILE A 51 20.64 -8.00 7.83
C ILE A 51 20.44 -9.24 6.97
N PRO A 52 20.03 -9.10 5.70
CA PRO A 52 19.72 -10.26 4.88
C PRO A 52 20.93 -11.17 4.70
N CYS A 53 22.09 -10.58 4.46
CA CYS A 53 23.34 -11.30 4.27
C CYS A 53 24.43 -10.68 5.14
N VAL A 54 24.88 -11.38 6.18
CA VAL A 54 25.89 -10.85 7.12
C VAL A 54 27.22 -10.58 6.43
N SER A 55 27.58 -11.36 5.41
CA SER A 55 28.83 -11.15 4.64
C SER A 55 28.80 -9.92 3.74
N ALA A 56 27.63 -9.31 3.51
CA ALA A 56 27.50 -8.10 2.71
C ALA A 56 28.07 -6.84 3.41
N ILE A 57 28.38 -6.94 4.71
CA ILE A 57 28.92 -5.85 5.52
C ILE A 57 30.36 -6.21 5.89
N PRO A 58 31.37 -5.57 5.27
CA PRO A 58 32.77 -5.76 5.63
C PRO A 58 33.00 -5.46 7.11
N HIS A 59 33.97 -6.16 7.70
CA HIS A 59 34.24 -6.08 9.13
C HIS A 59 34.52 -4.65 9.61
N GLU A 60 35.30 -3.89 8.83
CA GLU A 60 35.64 -2.48 9.10
C GLU A 60 34.44 -1.53 9.04
N LEU A 61 33.33 -1.92 8.40
CA LEU A 61 32.13 -1.08 8.26
C LEU A 61 31.04 -1.40 9.28
N ILE A 62 31.14 -2.51 10.02
CA ILE A 62 30.11 -2.95 10.99
C ILE A 62 29.80 -1.84 12.00
N SER A 63 30.82 -1.22 12.61
CA SER A 63 30.61 -0.16 13.60
C SER A 63 29.92 1.05 12.98
N THR A 64 30.37 1.48 11.81
CA THR A 64 29.82 2.63 11.09
C THR A 64 28.35 2.42 10.75
N VAL A 65 28.00 1.23 10.21
CA VAL A 65 26.61 0.89 9.85
C VAL A 65 25.72 0.82 11.08
N MET A 66 26.19 0.18 12.16
CA MET A 66 25.42 0.03 13.40
C MET A 66 25.24 1.36 14.14
N ASP A 67 26.30 2.14 14.31
CA ASP A 67 26.25 3.41 15.04
C ASP A 67 25.36 4.42 14.31
N ASN A 68 25.55 4.60 12.99
CA ASN A 68 24.73 5.49 12.19
C ASN A 68 23.27 5.01 12.16
N GLY A 69 23.03 3.73 11.91
CA GLY A 69 21.68 3.17 11.86
C GLY A 69 20.91 3.34 13.16
N LEU A 70 21.57 3.09 14.31
CA LEU A 70 20.98 3.31 15.62
C LEU A 70 20.75 4.80 15.91
N GLU A 71 21.65 5.68 15.50
CA GLU A 71 21.48 7.13 15.65
C GLU A 71 20.27 7.65 14.87
N HIS A 72 20.10 7.23 13.61
CA HIS A 72 18.93 7.60 12.81
C HIS A 72 17.62 7.14 13.46
N VAL A 73 17.55 5.89 13.92
CA VAL A 73 16.34 5.39 14.60
C VAL A 73 16.09 6.11 15.92
N ARG A 74 17.14 6.54 16.65
CA ARG A 74 16.98 7.42 17.85
C ARG A 74 16.37 8.76 17.50
N ASN A 75 16.66 9.27 16.31
CA ASN A 75 16.10 10.51 15.78
C ASN A 75 14.70 10.32 15.15
N GLY A 76 14.13 9.12 15.23
CA GLY A 76 12.81 8.80 14.68
C GLY A 76 12.82 8.48 13.18
N GLU A 77 13.98 8.21 12.59
CA GLU A 77 14.13 7.92 11.16
C GLU A 77 14.31 6.42 10.91
N ASN A 78 13.52 5.87 9.99
CA ASN A 78 13.73 4.52 9.46
C ASN A 78 14.74 4.60 8.30
N VAL A 79 15.78 3.77 8.31
CA VAL A 79 16.90 3.90 7.36
C VAL A 79 17.38 2.56 6.83
N VAL A 80 17.97 2.60 5.63
CA VAL A 80 18.62 1.45 5.00
C VAL A 80 19.97 1.85 4.42
N PHE A 81 20.92 0.92 4.47
CA PHE A 81 22.27 1.10 3.95
C PHE A 81 22.55 0.17 2.77
N SER A 82 22.77 0.76 1.60
CA SER A 82 23.11 0.04 0.36
C SER A 82 24.52 0.36 -0.12
N GLY A 83 25.12 -0.53 -0.90
CA GLY A 83 26.45 -0.31 -1.49
C GLY A 83 26.46 0.46 -2.81
N SER A 84 25.30 0.59 -3.44
CA SER A 84 25.11 1.26 -4.72
C SER A 84 23.80 2.05 -4.72
N GLY A 85 23.64 2.98 -5.67
CA GLY A 85 22.40 3.76 -5.89
C GLY A 85 22.46 5.19 -5.31
N GLU A 86 21.43 5.98 -5.61
CA GLU A 86 21.33 7.36 -5.11
C GLU A 86 20.76 7.40 -3.68
N GLU A 87 21.27 8.31 -2.87
CA GLU A 87 20.69 8.60 -1.55
C GLU A 87 19.32 9.27 -1.70
N GLY A 88 18.38 8.93 -0.82
CA GLY A 88 17.05 9.52 -0.85
C GLY A 88 15.96 8.62 -0.30
N GLN A 89 14.71 8.96 -0.58
CA GLN A 89 13.57 8.12 -0.23
C GLN A 89 13.47 6.94 -1.20
N ALA A 90 13.43 5.72 -0.65
CA ALA A 90 13.21 4.51 -1.43
C ALA A 90 11.92 3.83 -0.95
N LEU A 91 11.03 3.47 -1.88
CA LEU A 91 9.83 2.70 -1.57
C LEU A 91 10.20 1.34 -0.97
N SER A 92 11.15 0.68 -1.61
CA SER A 92 11.76 -0.58 -1.21
C SER A 92 13.02 -0.74 -2.08
N THR A 93 14.11 -1.24 -1.51
CA THR A 93 15.35 -1.48 -2.26
C THR A 93 16.15 -2.59 -1.58
N ALA A 94 17.07 -3.19 -2.34
CA ALA A 94 18.03 -4.13 -1.81
C ALA A 94 19.13 -3.40 -1.06
N ALA A 95 19.30 -3.74 0.20
CA ALA A 95 20.25 -3.11 1.08
C ALA A 95 20.97 -4.19 1.90
N ALA A 96 22.18 -3.87 2.36
CA ALA A 96 22.95 -4.76 3.21
C ALA A 96 22.41 -4.77 4.65
N ALA A 97 21.88 -3.63 5.11
CA ALA A 97 21.27 -3.50 6.43
C ALA A 97 20.05 -2.57 6.41
N TYR A 98 19.06 -2.91 7.23
CA TYR A 98 17.82 -2.16 7.41
C TYR A 98 17.63 -1.89 8.89
N PHE A 99 17.30 -0.65 9.25
CA PHE A 99 17.07 -0.21 10.61
C PHE A 99 15.69 0.44 10.70
N PHE A 100 14.83 -0.16 11.51
CA PHE A 100 13.47 0.28 11.70
C PHE A 100 13.19 0.55 13.17
N ASN A 101 12.38 1.57 13.43
CA ASN A 101 11.78 1.75 14.74
C ASN A 101 10.79 0.60 15.00
N ALA A 102 10.97 -0.13 16.10
CA ALA A 102 10.11 -1.28 16.42
C ALA A 102 8.64 -0.86 16.54
N GLU A 103 8.37 0.34 17.05
CA GLU A 103 7.03 0.90 17.19
C GLU A 103 6.36 1.11 15.81
N ASP A 104 7.09 1.67 14.85
CA ASP A 104 6.61 1.81 13.47
C ASP A 104 6.33 0.45 12.82
N VAL A 105 7.24 -0.52 13.01
CA VAL A 105 7.05 -1.90 12.53
C VAL A 105 5.82 -2.53 13.15
N HIS A 106 5.58 -2.32 14.45
CA HIS A 106 4.37 -2.80 15.12
C HIS A 106 3.11 -2.17 14.52
N TYR A 107 3.13 -0.87 14.26
CA TYR A 107 2.00 -0.16 13.71
C TYR A 107 1.63 -0.61 12.30
N ILE A 108 2.61 -0.94 11.45
CA ILE A 108 2.33 -1.47 10.10
C ILE A 108 1.78 -2.92 10.09
N GLY A 109 1.50 -3.51 11.25
CA GLY A 109 1.01 -4.89 11.38
C GLY A 109 2.13 -5.92 11.56
N GLY A 110 3.36 -5.46 11.69
CA GLY A 110 4.50 -6.28 12.04
C GLY A 110 5.23 -6.95 10.88
N LEU A 111 6.08 -7.92 11.18
CA LEU A 111 6.88 -8.74 10.29
C LEU A 111 6.09 -9.99 9.86
N ASP A 112 6.19 -10.34 8.59
CA ASP A 112 5.64 -11.59 8.07
C ASP A 112 6.70 -12.69 8.09
N GLY A 113 6.60 -13.61 9.05
CA GLY A 113 7.51 -14.74 9.18
C GLY A 113 7.43 -15.80 8.07
N SER A 114 6.53 -15.64 7.09
CA SER A 114 6.51 -16.47 5.88
C SER A 114 7.55 -16.06 4.83
N LEU A 115 8.18 -14.90 5.02
CA LEU A 115 9.20 -14.33 4.12
C LEU A 115 10.62 -14.61 4.62
N ASP A 116 11.57 -14.62 3.70
CA ASP A 116 13.00 -14.53 4.03
C ASP A 116 13.36 -13.11 4.51
N ALA A 117 14.58 -12.90 5.04
CA ALA A 117 14.93 -11.64 5.67
C ALA A 117 14.90 -10.47 4.68
N LEU A 118 15.41 -10.67 3.46
CA LEU A 118 15.40 -9.65 2.42
C LEU A 118 13.98 -9.25 2.03
N THR A 119 13.13 -10.22 1.68
CA THR A 119 11.75 -9.95 1.25
C THR A 119 10.95 -9.33 2.41
N MET A 120 11.21 -9.76 3.65
CA MET A 120 10.59 -9.20 4.85
C MET A 120 10.98 -7.72 5.04
N ALA A 121 12.26 -7.38 4.91
CA ALA A 121 12.72 -6.00 5.03
C ALA A 121 12.13 -5.11 3.93
N MET A 122 12.15 -5.60 2.69
CA MET A 122 11.56 -4.91 1.54
C MET A 122 10.05 -4.69 1.68
N ASP A 123 9.32 -5.66 2.25
CA ASP A 123 7.89 -5.57 2.55
C ASP A 123 7.60 -4.56 3.67
N VAL A 124 8.42 -4.54 4.73
CA VAL A 124 8.33 -3.54 5.80
C VAL A 124 8.54 -2.13 5.27
N MET A 125 9.59 -1.91 4.45
CA MET A 125 9.83 -0.62 3.83
C MET A 125 8.64 -0.15 3.00
N PHE A 126 8.08 -1.06 2.18
CA PHE A 126 6.93 -0.74 1.34
C PHE A 126 5.76 -0.28 2.20
N ARG A 127 5.42 -1.04 3.26
CA ARG A 127 4.31 -0.71 4.16
C ARG A 127 4.56 0.55 4.98
N LEU A 128 5.78 0.82 5.42
CA LEU A 128 6.15 2.07 6.10
C LEU A 128 5.91 3.27 5.18
N ASN A 129 6.47 3.23 3.96
CA ASN A 129 6.28 4.29 2.98
C ASN A 129 4.80 4.46 2.60
N ALA A 130 4.05 3.37 2.41
CA ALA A 130 2.61 3.40 2.14
C ALA A 130 1.79 3.98 3.31
N ARG A 131 2.34 4.00 4.52
CA ARG A 131 1.77 4.68 5.69
C ARG A 131 2.36 6.06 5.95
N GLY A 132 3.18 6.57 5.03
CA GLY A 132 3.79 7.89 5.14
C GLY A 132 4.98 7.98 6.09
N ASN A 133 5.47 6.84 6.61
CA ASN A 133 6.71 6.75 7.36
C ASN A 133 7.85 6.54 6.36
N CYS A 134 8.47 7.64 5.93
CA CYS A 134 9.53 7.62 4.93
C CYS A 134 10.71 6.78 5.39
N VAL A 135 11.15 5.84 4.55
CA VAL A 135 12.41 5.12 4.76
C VAL A 135 13.49 5.74 3.88
N LYS A 136 14.57 6.21 4.51
CA LYS A 136 15.71 6.84 3.81
C LYS A 136 16.78 5.81 3.47
N ARG A 137 17.27 5.87 2.24
CA ARG A 137 18.41 5.11 1.73
C ARG A 137 19.67 5.95 1.85
N TYR A 138 20.69 5.38 2.46
CA TYR A 138 22.05 5.91 2.51
C TYR A 138 23.00 4.97 1.76
N CYS A 139 23.92 5.56 1.00
CA CYS A 139 24.88 4.81 0.21
C CYS A 139 26.23 4.81 0.94
N LEU A 140 26.74 3.62 1.26
CA LEU A 140 28.06 3.47 1.89
C LEU A 140 28.95 2.63 0.98
N GLU A 141 30.07 3.22 0.56
CA GLU A 141 31.09 2.52 -0.22
C GLU A 141 31.61 1.29 0.54
N GLY A 142 31.76 0.17 -0.17
CA GLY A 142 32.26 -1.09 0.38
C GLY A 142 31.18 -2.07 0.86
N LEU A 143 29.92 -1.65 0.98
CA LEU A 143 28.83 -2.59 1.19
C LEU A 143 28.54 -3.37 -0.10
N GLU A 144 28.21 -4.65 0.02
CA GLU A 144 27.74 -5.45 -1.12
C GLU A 144 26.20 -5.45 -1.16
N SER A 145 25.62 -4.98 -2.26
CA SER A 145 24.18 -5.09 -2.50
C SER A 145 23.93 -5.67 -3.89
N SER A 146 23.43 -6.90 -3.96
CA SER A 146 23.02 -7.53 -5.21
C SER A 146 21.54 -7.28 -5.48
N PHE A 147 21.15 -7.22 -6.76
CA PHE A 147 19.74 -7.20 -7.13
C PHE A 147 19.03 -8.46 -6.57
N PRO A 148 17.90 -8.30 -5.86
CA PRO A 148 17.08 -9.40 -5.42
C PRO A 148 16.56 -10.18 -6.62
N SER A 149 16.20 -11.44 -6.40
CA SER A 149 15.49 -12.19 -7.43
C SER A 149 14.17 -11.51 -7.77
N VAL A 150 13.72 -11.58 -9.04
CA VAL A 150 12.39 -11.07 -9.44
C VAL A 150 11.25 -11.65 -8.58
N LEU A 151 11.41 -12.87 -8.06
CA LEU A 151 10.45 -13.49 -7.14
C LEU A 151 10.25 -12.68 -5.84
N THR A 152 11.31 -12.06 -5.33
CA THR A 152 11.26 -11.18 -4.15
C THR A 152 10.38 -9.97 -4.44
N TYR A 153 10.61 -9.28 -5.55
CA TYR A 153 9.79 -8.15 -6.00
C TYR A 153 8.32 -8.55 -6.21
N MET A 154 8.08 -9.66 -6.92
CA MET A 154 6.72 -10.17 -7.14
C MET A 154 6.00 -10.47 -5.81
N ASN A 155 6.70 -11.02 -4.82
CA ASN A 155 6.13 -11.27 -3.49
C ASN A 155 5.75 -9.97 -2.78
N VAL A 156 6.58 -8.92 -2.84
CA VAL A 156 6.27 -7.62 -2.21
C VAL A 156 5.09 -6.94 -2.91
N LEU A 157 5.11 -6.85 -4.25
CA LEU A 157 4.03 -6.19 -5.01
C LEU A 157 2.68 -6.86 -4.81
N SER A 158 2.65 -8.19 -4.91
CA SER A 158 1.40 -8.94 -4.81
C SER A 158 0.71 -8.87 -3.44
N ARG A 159 1.44 -8.42 -2.41
CA ARG A 159 0.94 -8.25 -1.04
C ARG A 159 0.53 -6.82 -0.69
N ASN A 160 1.02 -5.83 -1.44
CA ASN A 160 0.91 -4.44 -0.99
C ASN A 160 0.34 -3.49 -2.05
N LEU A 161 0.45 -3.85 -3.33
CA LEU A 161 -0.05 -3.02 -4.43
C LEU A 161 -1.55 -3.26 -4.66
N ASP A 162 -2.24 -2.27 -5.22
CA ASP A 162 -3.64 -2.42 -5.64
C ASP A 162 -3.81 -3.55 -6.67
N PRO A 163 -4.89 -4.36 -6.63
CA PRO A 163 -5.10 -5.44 -7.59
C PRO A 163 -5.06 -5.02 -9.07
N GLN A 164 -5.51 -3.82 -9.43
CA GLN A 164 -5.46 -3.33 -10.81
C GLN A 164 -4.02 -3.01 -11.22
N LEU A 165 -3.26 -2.35 -10.35
CA LEU A 165 -1.82 -2.12 -10.56
C LEU A 165 -1.04 -3.45 -10.58
N GLN A 166 -1.40 -4.42 -9.74
CA GLN A 166 -0.79 -5.75 -9.77
C GLN A 166 -1.02 -6.43 -11.11
N ALA A 167 -2.25 -6.39 -11.63
CA ALA A 167 -2.57 -6.96 -12.93
C ALA A 167 -1.76 -6.28 -14.04
N TYR A 168 -1.68 -4.95 -14.02
CA TYR A 168 -0.94 -4.18 -15.01
C TYR A 168 0.57 -4.43 -14.98
N GLU A 169 1.20 -4.43 -13.79
CA GLU A 169 2.66 -4.57 -13.68
C GLU A 169 3.11 -6.03 -13.82
N LEU A 170 2.35 -6.98 -13.25
CA LEU A 170 2.76 -8.38 -13.21
C LEU A 170 2.41 -9.15 -14.48
N ALA A 171 1.35 -8.78 -15.22
CA ALA A 171 1.00 -9.48 -16.47
C ALA A 171 2.12 -9.43 -17.54
N PRO A 172 2.63 -8.25 -17.95
CA PRO A 172 3.76 -8.17 -18.89
C PRO A 172 5.02 -8.81 -18.31
N LEU A 173 5.27 -8.68 -16.99
CA LEU A 173 6.41 -9.33 -16.33
C LEU A 173 6.34 -10.85 -16.45
N MET A 174 5.18 -11.45 -16.17
CA MET A 174 4.98 -12.90 -16.30
C MET A 174 5.21 -13.36 -17.73
N LEU A 175 4.70 -12.61 -18.71
CA LEU A 175 4.93 -12.90 -20.12
C LEU A 175 6.42 -12.81 -20.45
N GLY A 176 7.10 -11.75 -20.02
CA GLY A 176 8.53 -11.54 -20.25
C GLY A 176 9.41 -12.62 -19.65
N VAL A 177 9.18 -12.98 -18.38
CA VAL A 177 9.95 -14.03 -17.69
C VAL A 177 9.73 -15.41 -18.34
N LEU A 178 8.53 -15.70 -18.84
CA LEU A 178 8.27 -16.94 -19.59
C LEU A 178 8.96 -16.94 -20.96
N SER A 179 8.65 -15.93 -21.77
CA SER A 179 9.06 -15.84 -23.17
C SER A 179 10.55 -15.54 -23.37
N GLY A 180 11.13 -14.67 -22.54
CA GLY A 180 12.55 -14.32 -22.63
C GLY A 180 13.46 -15.52 -22.40
N SER A 181 13.05 -16.45 -21.53
CA SER A 181 13.78 -17.71 -21.33
C SER A 181 13.76 -18.64 -22.56
N MET A 182 12.84 -18.38 -23.51
CA MET A 182 12.62 -19.14 -24.74
C MET A 182 13.04 -18.40 -26.02
N ALA A 183 13.62 -17.19 -25.93
CA ALA A 183 13.86 -16.32 -27.09
C ALA A 183 14.70 -16.96 -28.21
N ASP A 184 15.64 -17.85 -27.86
CA ASP A 184 16.52 -18.54 -28.82
C ASP A 184 15.97 -19.89 -29.32
N ILE A 185 14.72 -20.23 -29.00
CA ILE A 185 14.12 -21.54 -29.33
C ILE A 185 13.20 -21.38 -30.54
N ASP A 186 13.47 -22.18 -31.57
CA ASP A 186 12.55 -22.30 -32.71
C ASP A 186 11.29 -23.06 -32.30
N ILE A 187 10.29 -22.30 -31.86
CA ILE A 187 8.97 -22.81 -31.48
C ILE A 187 8.08 -23.10 -32.70
N LEU A 188 8.52 -22.80 -33.94
CA LEU A 188 7.75 -23.12 -35.15
C LEU A 188 7.56 -24.64 -35.32
N ALA A 189 8.43 -25.45 -34.74
CA ALA A 189 8.27 -26.90 -34.66
C ALA A 189 7.03 -27.35 -33.85
N LEU A 190 6.48 -26.49 -32.98
CA LEU A 190 5.24 -26.72 -32.24
C LEU A 190 4.00 -26.24 -33.00
N ASP A 191 4.18 -25.45 -34.06
CA ASP A 191 3.08 -24.99 -34.90
C ASP A 191 2.60 -26.11 -35.83
N LEU A 192 1.58 -26.83 -35.37
CA LEU A 192 0.92 -27.92 -36.08
C LEU A 192 0.31 -27.48 -37.42
N GLN A 193 0.07 -26.18 -37.63
CA GLN A 193 -0.43 -25.65 -38.90
C GLN A 193 0.69 -25.37 -39.91
N ALA A 194 1.91 -25.08 -39.43
CA ALA A 194 3.07 -24.78 -40.29
C ALA A 194 3.87 -26.03 -40.73
N SER A 195 3.65 -27.21 -40.12
CA SER A 195 4.37 -28.45 -40.45
C SER A 195 3.45 -29.55 -41.04
N PRO A 196 2.98 -29.42 -42.30
CA PRO A 196 2.06 -30.38 -42.90
C PRO A 196 2.72 -31.69 -43.41
N GLY A 197 3.91 -32.10 -42.92
CA GLY A 197 4.53 -33.32 -43.47
C GLY A 197 5.85 -33.81 -42.87
N GLY A 198 6.22 -33.40 -41.66
CA GLY A 198 7.52 -33.71 -41.06
C GLY A 198 7.44 -34.55 -39.77
N GLU A 199 6.72 -35.67 -39.74
CA GLU A 199 6.57 -36.53 -38.54
C GLU A 199 7.87 -37.22 -38.04
N ASN A 200 9.01 -37.00 -38.70
CA ASN A 200 10.25 -37.72 -38.43
C ASN A 200 11.03 -37.21 -37.21
N ASN A 201 10.76 -35.99 -36.73
CA ASN A 201 11.33 -35.49 -35.47
C ASN A 201 10.20 -35.30 -34.44
N ARG A 202 10.03 -36.31 -33.57
CA ARG A 202 9.03 -36.30 -32.48
C ARG A 202 9.56 -35.64 -31.20
N GLU A 203 10.79 -35.15 -31.22
CA GLU A 203 11.49 -34.64 -30.04
C GLU A 203 11.85 -33.17 -30.26
N LEU A 204 11.37 -32.31 -29.35
CA LEU A 204 11.78 -30.91 -29.27
C LEU A 204 12.85 -30.77 -28.18
N ASN A 205 14.07 -30.43 -28.57
CA ASN A 205 15.16 -30.20 -27.62
C ASN A 205 15.02 -28.80 -27.02
N ILE A 206 14.57 -28.76 -25.77
CA ILE A 206 14.40 -27.53 -25.00
C ILE A 206 15.57 -27.40 -24.01
N PRO A 207 16.37 -26.33 -24.06
CA PRO A 207 17.41 -26.11 -23.07
C PRO A 207 16.80 -25.91 -21.68
N SER A 208 17.44 -26.43 -20.64
CA SER A 208 16.90 -26.40 -19.26
C SER A 208 16.56 -24.99 -18.77
N ARG A 209 17.27 -23.97 -19.27
CA ARG A 209 17.02 -22.54 -19.01
C ARG A 209 15.64 -22.07 -19.47
N ALA A 210 15.06 -22.69 -20.50
CA ALA A 210 13.74 -22.34 -21.03
C ALA A 210 12.57 -22.65 -20.08
N LEU A 211 12.81 -23.50 -19.09
CA LEU A 211 11.84 -23.81 -18.05
C LEU A 211 12.02 -22.95 -16.80
N SER A 212 13.04 -22.07 -16.76
CA SER A 212 13.36 -21.25 -15.58
C SER A 212 12.20 -20.32 -15.23
N GLY A 213 11.66 -19.57 -16.20
CA GLY A 213 10.52 -18.68 -15.99
C GLY A 213 9.27 -19.44 -15.54
N ALA A 214 8.95 -20.57 -16.19
CA ALA A 214 7.82 -21.40 -15.80
C ALA A 214 7.96 -21.97 -14.37
N ARG A 215 9.18 -22.38 -13.98
CA ARG A 215 9.47 -22.83 -12.61
C ARG A 215 9.34 -21.70 -11.59
N LEU A 216 9.77 -20.49 -11.96
CA LEU A 216 9.63 -19.30 -11.12
C LEU A 216 8.15 -18.97 -10.87
N LEU A 217 7.34 -18.90 -11.92
CA LEU A 217 5.90 -18.65 -11.79
C LEU A 217 5.20 -19.77 -11.00
N ARG A 218 5.59 -21.03 -11.20
CA ARG A 218 5.08 -22.15 -10.41
C ARG A 218 5.43 -22.01 -8.93
N ARG A 219 6.63 -21.51 -8.61
CA ARG A 219 7.05 -21.27 -7.21
C ARG A 219 6.24 -20.12 -6.61
N TRP A 220 6.08 -19.02 -7.34
CA TRP A 220 5.31 -17.85 -6.90
C TRP A 220 3.82 -18.19 -6.68
N THR A 221 3.17 -18.86 -7.65
CA THR A 221 1.75 -19.24 -7.56
C THR A 221 1.45 -20.20 -6.42
N ARG A 222 2.40 -21.06 -6.01
CA ARG A 222 2.26 -21.89 -4.79
C ARG A 222 2.14 -21.05 -3.51
N GLY A 223 2.72 -19.85 -3.48
CA GLY A 223 2.66 -18.91 -2.36
C GLY A 223 1.44 -17.98 -2.36
N MET A 224 0.69 -17.89 -3.47
CA MET A 224 -0.35 -16.87 -3.67
C MET A 224 -1.46 -16.84 -2.61
N LYS A 225 -1.81 -17.98 -1.99
CA LYS A 225 -2.85 -17.99 -0.94
C LYS A 225 -2.45 -17.12 0.26
N ARG A 226 -1.18 -17.16 0.67
CA ARG A 226 -0.66 -16.35 1.78
C ARG A 226 -0.57 -14.88 1.37
N THR A 227 -0.08 -14.65 0.15
CA THR A 227 -0.02 -13.32 -0.47
C THR A 227 -1.37 -12.64 -0.53
N LYS A 228 -2.42 -13.34 -0.98
CA LYS A 228 -3.78 -12.79 -1.06
C LYS A 228 -4.29 -12.37 0.32
N ALA A 229 -4.14 -13.23 1.32
CA ALA A 229 -4.55 -12.91 2.69
C ALA A 229 -3.80 -11.68 3.23
N ALA A 230 -2.51 -11.53 2.92
CA ALA A 230 -1.76 -10.33 3.27
C ALA A 230 -2.25 -9.09 2.51
N GLY A 231 -2.50 -9.20 1.20
CA GLY A 231 -3.07 -8.13 0.38
C GLY A 231 -4.41 -7.62 0.87
N ASP A 232 -5.33 -8.52 1.20
CA ASP A 232 -6.66 -8.19 1.73
C ASP A 232 -6.57 -7.43 3.08
N ILE A 233 -5.45 -7.58 3.81
CA ILE A 233 -5.18 -6.88 5.07
C ILE A 233 -4.47 -5.55 4.83
N ASN A 234 -3.43 -5.56 3.99
CA ASN A 234 -2.53 -4.42 3.81
C ASN A 234 -3.18 -3.30 3.00
N PHE A 235 -3.92 -3.65 1.93
CA PHE A 235 -4.46 -2.66 1.00
C PHE A 235 -5.41 -1.66 1.68
N PRO A 236 -6.40 -2.08 2.50
CA PRO A 236 -7.25 -1.14 3.23
C PRO A 236 -6.52 -0.30 4.29
N MET A 237 -5.29 -0.69 4.67
CA MET A 237 -4.47 0.01 5.67
C MET A 237 -3.47 1.01 5.05
N ASN A 238 -3.38 1.08 3.73
CA ASN A 238 -2.50 2.02 3.06
C ASN A 238 -3.03 3.46 3.26
N ARG A 239 -2.17 4.36 3.75
CA ARG A 239 -2.47 5.80 3.86
C ARG A 239 -2.13 6.56 2.59
N ILE A 240 -1.43 5.93 1.65
CA ILE A 240 -1.07 6.51 0.36
C ILE A 240 -1.48 5.49 -0.71
N PRO A 241 -2.27 5.90 -1.72
CA PRO A 241 -2.69 5.01 -2.80
C PRO A 241 -1.50 4.46 -3.57
N GLY A 242 -1.60 3.21 -4.04
CA GLY A 242 -0.50 2.50 -4.70
C GLY A 242 0.17 3.34 -5.79
N LYS A 243 -0.61 3.90 -6.72
CA LYS A 243 -0.08 4.70 -7.84
C LYS A 243 0.51 6.07 -7.46
N ARG A 244 0.34 6.50 -6.22
CA ARG A 244 0.89 7.77 -5.68
C ARG A 244 2.07 7.53 -4.73
N LEU A 245 2.51 6.28 -4.57
CA LEU A 245 3.64 5.95 -3.70
C LEU A 245 4.94 6.53 -4.27
N PRO A 246 5.65 7.39 -3.51
CA PRO A 246 6.96 7.90 -3.92
C PRO A 246 7.93 6.73 -4.13
N GLY A 247 8.65 6.74 -5.26
CA GLY A 247 9.63 5.70 -5.59
C GLY A 247 9.04 4.41 -6.17
N LEU A 248 7.73 4.33 -6.44
CA LEU A 248 7.12 3.15 -7.08
C LEU A 248 7.75 2.86 -8.45
N THR A 249 7.90 3.88 -9.31
CA THR A 249 8.50 3.70 -10.64
C THR A 249 9.91 3.10 -10.55
N ALA A 250 10.75 3.64 -9.67
CA ALA A 250 12.10 3.12 -9.44
C ALA A 250 12.07 1.66 -8.95
N PHE A 251 11.15 1.32 -8.06
CA PHE A 251 10.97 -0.06 -7.58
C PHE A 251 10.54 -1.03 -8.69
N ILE A 252 9.60 -0.61 -9.54
CA ILE A 252 9.16 -1.38 -10.70
C ILE A 252 10.31 -1.53 -11.71
N ASP A 253 11.09 -0.49 -11.96
CA ASP A 253 12.25 -0.56 -12.84
C ASP A 253 13.34 -1.48 -12.28
N GLU A 254 13.62 -1.44 -10.97
CA GLU A 254 14.49 -2.42 -10.30
C GLU A 254 14.00 -3.86 -10.47
N MET A 255 12.68 -4.10 -10.34
CA MET A 255 12.08 -5.40 -10.60
C MET A 255 12.33 -5.86 -12.04
N TRP A 256 12.14 -4.98 -13.03
CA TRP A 256 12.40 -5.32 -14.43
C TRP A 256 13.88 -5.58 -14.70
N MET A 257 14.79 -4.78 -14.13
CA MET A 257 16.23 -5.02 -14.21
C MET A 257 16.62 -6.38 -13.63
N SER A 258 15.96 -6.84 -12.56
CA SER A 258 16.22 -8.15 -11.95
C SER A 258 15.86 -9.36 -12.83
N THR A 259 15.16 -9.13 -13.96
CA THR A 259 14.82 -10.19 -14.92
C THR A 259 15.93 -10.51 -15.90
N GLU A 260 16.94 -9.63 -16.04
CA GLU A 260 18.02 -9.72 -17.03
C GLU A 260 17.53 -9.80 -18.50
N LEU A 261 16.28 -9.39 -18.76
CA LEU A 261 15.74 -9.30 -20.12
C LEU A 261 16.33 -8.10 -20.86
N ASP A 262 16.37 -8.20 -22.20
CA ASP A 262 16.79 -7.10 -23.07
C ASP A 262 15.87 -5.86 -22.84
N PRO A 263 16.42 -4.67 -22.53
CA PRO A 263 15.64 -3.45 -22.38
C PRO A 263 14.68 -3.17 -23.55
N ALA A 264 15.08 -3.45 -24.79
CA ALA A 264 14.20 -3.27 -25.95
C ALA A 264 12.97 -4.20 -25.89
N TYR A 265 13.16 -5.41 -25.38
CA TYR A 265 12.08 -6.37 -25.18
C TYR A 265 11.16 -5.97 -24.02
N ILE A 266 11.73 -5.42 -22.94
CA ILE A 266 10.95 -4.86 -21.82
C ILE A 266 10.07 -3.71 -22.30
N SER A 267 10.62 -2.79 -23.11
CA SER A 267 9.85 -1.70 -23.72
C SER A 267 8.69 -2.21 -24.56
N LEU A 268 8.95 -3.18 -25.44
CA LEU A 268 7.90 -3.80 -26.26
C LEU A 268 6.78 -4.40 -25.40
N LEU A 269 7.12 -5.11 -24.32
CA LEU A 269 6.14 -5.70 -23.41
C LEU A 269 5.33 -4.62 -22.67
N ARG A 270 5.95 -3.53 -22.23
CA ARG A 270 5.24 -2.41 -21.58
C ARG A 270 4.29 -1.71 -22.55
N GLU A 271 4.75 -1.41 -23.77
CA GLU A 271 3.95 -0.81 -24.84
C GLU A 271 2.76 -1.71 -25.23
N SER A 272 2.95 -3.03 -25.25
CA SER A 272 1.89 -3.99 -25.61
C SER A 272 0.73 -4.05 -24.61
N PHE A 273 0.91 -3.51 -23.40
CA PHE A 273 -0.11 -3.44 -22.35
C PHE A 273 -0.48 -1.99 -21.99
N GLU A 274 -0.02 -1.00 -22.75
CA GLU A 274 -0.26 0.42 -22.44
C GLU A 274 -1.75 0.76 -22.42
N ASP A 275 -2.55 0.10 -23.26
CA ASP A 275 -4.01 0.26 -23.38
C ASP A 275 -4.78 -0.09 -22.09
N VAL A 276 -4.23 -0.97 -21.25
CA VAL A 276 -4.82 -1.37 -19.97
C VAL A 276 -4.17 -0.68 -18.76
N SER A 277 -3.35 0.36 -19.00
CA SER A 277 -2.64 1.06 -17.94
C SER A 277 -3.57 1.81 -16.97
N PRO A 278 -3.54 1.48 -15.66
CA PRO A 278 -4.30 2.21 -14.65
C PRO A 278 -3.70 3.60 -14.37
N TYR A 279 -2.50 3.90 -14.89
CA TYR A 279 -1.88 5.22 -14.76
C TYR A 279 -2.50 6.26 -15.71
N ILE A 280 -3.12 5.82 -16.81
CA ILE A 280 -3.81 6.70 -17.77
C ILE A 280 -5.13 7.20 -17.17
N ASN A 281 -5.76 6.38 -16.32
CA ASN A 281 -7.05 6.73 -15.72
C ASN A 281 -6.88 7.62 -14.47
N PRO A 282 -7.66 8.71 -14.38
CA PRO A 282 -7.81 9.44 -13.13
C PRO A 282 -8.21 8.56 -11.94
N ASP A 283 -7.73 8.87 -10.74
CA ASP A 283 -8.19 8.29 -9.45
C ASP A 283 -8.86 9.31 -8.53
N VAL A 284 -9.04 10.54 -9.01
CA VAL A 284 -9.81 11.55 -8.27
C VAL A 284 -11.14 11.71 -8.95
N LEU A 285 -12.20 11.58 -8.16
CA LEU A 285 -13.56 11.86 -8.60
C LEU A 285 -14.10 13.06 -7.82
N PHE A 286 -14.44 14.13 -8.51
CA PHE A 286 -15.25 15.20 -7.96
C PHE A 286 -16.73 14.87 -8.13
N VAL A 287 -17.53 15.14 -7.10
CA VAL A 287 -18.98 15.01 -7.12
C VAL A 287 -19.54 16.40 -6.85
N CYS A 288 -20.19 16.99 -7.84
CA CYS A 288 -20.73 18.34 -7.75
C CYS A 288 -21.90 18.54 -8.72
N SER A 289 -22.82 19.43 -8.37
CA SER A 289 -23.82 19.95 -9.30
C SER A 289 -23.15 20.95 -10.26
N LEU A 290 -23.21 20.70 -11.57
CA LEU A 290 -22.69 21.64 -12.58
C LEU A 290 -23.58 22.88 -12.75
N LYS A 291 -24.84 22.84 -12.29
CA LYS A 291 -25.73 24.01 -12.28
C LYS A 291 -25.45 24.98 -11.15
N ASN A 292 -24.85 24.51 -10.06
CA ASN A 292 -24.46 25.37 -8.94
C ASN A 292 -23.14 26.08 -9.28
N GLU A 293 -23.23 27.35 -9.69
CA GLU A 293 -22.07 28.16 -10.09
C GLU A 293 -20.97 28.22 -9.03
N MET A 294 -21.32 28.27 -7.75
CA MET A 294 -20.34 28.34 -6.66
C MET A 294 -19.56 27.03 -6.53
N SER A 295 -20.26 25.89 -6.47
CA SER A 295 -19.62 24.56 -6.39
C SER A 295 -18.84 24.23 -7.67
N TYR A 296 -19.39 24.57 -8.83
CA TYR A 296 -18.72 24.39 -10.12
C TYR A 296 -17.43 25.21 -10.19
N SER A 297 -17.48 26.51 -9.88
CA SER A 297 -16.31 27.38 -9.91
C SER A 297 -15.25 26.92 -8.91
N ARG A 298 -15.66 26.44 -7.74
CA ARG A 298 -14.76 25.87 -6.72
C ARG A 298 -14.06 24.61 -7.23
N MET A 299 -14.82 23.68 -7.81
CA MET A 299 -14.31 22.43 -8.39
C MET A 299 -13.35 22.71 -9.56
N MET A 300 -13.71 23.59 -10.49
CA MET A 300 -12.82 23.98 -11.61
C MET A 300 -11.53 24.65 -11.12
N HIS A 301 -11.61 25.49 -10.07
CA HIS A 301 -10.42 26.12 -9.51
C HIS A 301 -9.47 25.09 -8.87
N VAL A 302 -9.99 24.14 -8.09
CA VAL A 302 -9.17 23.09 -7.46
C VAL A 302 -8.55 22.17 -8.51
N THR A 303 -9.33 21.75 -9.51
CA THR A 303 -8.86 20.85 -10.58
C THR A 303 -7.77 21.49 -11.43
N SER A 304 -7.82 22.80 -11.68
CA SER A 304 -6.76 23.53 -12.40
C SER A 304 -5.39 23.52 -11.70
N LEU A 305 -5.35 23.20 -10.40
CA LEU A 305 -4.11 23.10 -9.61
C LEU A 305 -3.58 21.67 -9.49
N LEU A 306 -4.34 20.69 -9.97
CA LEU A 306 -3.91 19.30 -10.04
C LEU A 306 -3.14 19.08 -11.34
N SER A 307 -2.06 18.31 -11.26
CA SER A 307 -1.20 17.98 -12.42
C SER A 307 -1.70 16.75 -13.19
N THR A 308 -2.88 16.24 -12.82
CA THR A 308 -3.46 15.00 -13.34
C THR A 308 -4.90 15.24 -13.71
N ASP A 309 -5.36 14.59 -14.77
CA ASP A 309 -6.76 14.58 -15.15
C ASP A 309 -7.63 14.03 -14.01
N VAL A 310 -8.88 14.49 -13.95
CA VAL A 310 -9.83 14.07 -12.91
C VAL A 310 -11.18 13.70 -13.51
N TYR A 311 -11.90 12.82 -12.83
CA TYR A 311 -13.30 12.59 -13.15
C TYR A 311 -14.19 13.57 -12.40
N VAL A 312 -15.29 13.97 -13.03
CA VAL A 312 -16.32 14.83 -12.45
C VAL A 312 -17.68 14.17 -12.66
N TRP A 313 -18.36 13.84 -11.57
CA TRP A 313 -19.72 13.34 -11.56
C TRP A 313 -20.69 14.50 -11.35
N ASP A 314 -21.49 14.80 -12.38
CA ASP A 314 -22.56 15.78 -12.28
C ASP A 314 -23.78 15.16 -11.60
N THR A 315 -24.17 15.71 -10.45
CA THR A 315 -25.31 15.19 -9.69
C THR A 315 -26.65 15.57 -10.29
N ASP A 316 -26.71 16.66 -11.06
CA ASP A 316 -27.92 17.11 -11.77
C ASP A 316 -28.24 16.28 -13.00
N GLY A 317 -27.27 16.16 -13.91
CA GLY A 317 -27.38 15.42 -15.16
C GLY A 317 -27.20 13.92 -14.99
N ASN A 318 -26.72 13.48 -13.81
CA ASN A 318 -26.28 12.11 -13.58
C ASN A 318 -25.33 11.65 -14.72
N ALA A 319 -24.36 12.50 -15.05
CA ALA A 319 -23.41 12.29 -16.14
C ALA A 319 -21.98 12.31 -15.60
N LEU A 320 -21.07 11.68 -16.33
CA LEU A 320 -19.66 11.61 -15.97
C LEU A 320 -18.85 12.39 -17.00
N PHE A 321 -17.94 13.23 -16.51
CA PHE A 321 -17.04 14.03 -17.32
C PHE A 321 -15.60 13.72 -16.96
N LEU A 322 -14.73 13.75 -17.96
CA LEU A 322 -13.29 13.86 -17.80
C LEU A 322 -12.94 15.35 -17.82
N CYS A 323 -12.21 15.82 -16.80
CA CYS A 323 -11.63 17.15 -16.76
C CYS A 323 -10.14 17.04 -17.11
N SER A 324 -9.79 17.49 -18.31
CA SER A 324 -8.42 17.56 -18.81
C SER A 324 -8.11 18.99 -19.21
N GLU A 325 -7.00 19.55 -18.73
CA GLU A 325 -6.58 20.94 -19.02
C GLU A 325 -7.69 21.99 -18.78
N GLY A 326 -8.53 21.78 -17.77
CA GLY A 326 -9.63 22.69 -17.42
C GLY A 326 -10.86 22.61 -18.33
N HIS A 327 -10.96 21.60 -19.19
CA HIS A 327 -12.12 21.37 -20.05
C HIS A 327 -12.86 20.09 -19.66
N LEU A 328 -14.18 20.15 -19.61
CA LEU A 328 -15.03 18.99 -19.34
C LEU A 328 -15.48 18.33 -20.63
N THR A 329 -15.18 17.05 -20.77
CA THR A 329 -15.68 16.20 -21.86
C THR A 329 -16.52 15.08 -21.27
N GLU A 330 -17.77 14.95 -21.72
CA GLU A 330 -18.65 13.86 -21.27
C GLU A 330 -18.11 12.51 -21.76
N ILE A 331 -18.11 11.52 -20.87
CA ILE A 331 -17.62 10.18 -21.14
C ILE A 331 -18.62 9.12 -20.66
N GLU A 332 -18.53 7.92 -21.23
CA GLU A 332 -19.32 6.78 -20.76
C GLU A 332 -18.86 6.35 -19.36
N LYS A 333 -19.82 5.99 -18.50
CA LYS A 333 -19.54 5.58 -17.12
C LYS A 333 -18.88 4.20 -17.09
N PRO A 334 -17.65 4.06 -16.58
CA PRO A 334 -17.02 2.76 -16.37
C PRO A 334 -17.84 1.93 -15.36
N GLN A 335 -17.94 0.60 -15.58
CA GLN A 335 -18.76 -0.29 -14.75
C GLN A 335 -18.36 -0.29 -13.26
N ASN A 336 -17.12 0.06 -12.91
CA ASN A 336 -16.58 0.06 -11.55
C ASN A 336 -15.84 1.35 -11.19
N ILE A 337 -16.30 2.52 -11.65
CA ILE A 337 -15.59 3.80 -11.45
C ILE A 337 -15.21 4.04 -9.98
N PHE A 338 -16.12 3.81 -9.03
CA PHE A 338 -15.87 4.07 -7.61
C PHE A 338 -14.80 3.16 -6.99
N GLU A 339 -14.59 1.97 -7.54
CA GLU A 339 -13.56 1.04 -7.08
C GLU A 339 -12.17 1.43 -7.62
N GLN A 340 -12.13 2.20 -8.71
CA GLN A 340 -10.89 2.73 -9.30
C GLN A 340 -10.40 4.01 -8.61
N MET A 341 -11.28 4.68 -7.86
CA MET A 341 -10.95 5.95 -7.23
C MET A 341 -10.14 5.75 -5.95
N SER A 342 -9.13 6.60 -5.79
CA SER A 342 -8.36 6.71 -4.55
C SER A 342 -8.92 7.82 -3.65
N VAL A 343 -9.45 8.89 -4.26
CA VAL A 343 -10.03 10.04 -3.56
C VAL A 343 -11.34 10.43 -4.23
N ILE A 344 -12.39 10.62 -3.42
CA ILE A 344 -13.68 11.13 -3.89
C ILE A 344 -13.98 12.43 -3.14
N VAL A 345 -14.23 13.50 -3.88
CA VAL A 345 -14.38 14.86 -3.36
C VAL A 345 -15.80 15.34 -3.62
N PHE A 346 -16.61 15.46 -2.57
CA PHE A 346 -17.92 16.07 -2.64
C PHE A 346 -17.79 17.59 -2.48
N VAL A 347 -18.24 18.37 -3.47
CA VAL A 347 -18.23 19.84 -3.42
C VAL A 347 -19.66 20.33 -3.28
N GLY A 348 -20.10 20.49 -2.03
CA GLY A 348 -21.47 20.86 -1.70
C GLY A 348 -22.54 19.89 -2.23
N ALA A 349 -22.20 18.62 -2.39
CA ALA A 349 -23.08 17.55 -2.82
C ALA A 349 -23.25 16.50 -1.72
N ALA A 350 -24.41 15.84 -1.68
CA ALA A 350 -24.69 14.81 -0.68
C ALA A 350 -24.38 13.38 -1.15
N LEU A 351 -24.04 12.49 -0.21
CA LEU A 351 -23.74 11.08 -0.48
C LEU A 351 -24.88 10.34 -1.20
N ARG A 352 -26.14 10.72 -0.93
CA ARG A 352 -27.31 10.09 -1.55
C ARG A 352 -27.46 10.41 -3.04
N GLU A 353 -26.82 11.47 -3.52
CA GLU A 353 -26.78 11.80 -4.96
C GLU A 353 -25.91 10.81 -5.75
N VAL A 354 -24.99 10.11 -5.06
CA VAL A 354 -24.08 9.13 -5.66
C VAL A 354 -23.94 7.88 -4.77
N ILE A 355 -24.99 7.05 -4.76
CA ILE A 355 -25.12 5.87 -3.87
C ILE A 355 -23.94 4.88 -4.01
N GLY A 356 -23.34 4.78 -5.20
CA GLY A 356 -22.23 3.86 -5.49
C GLY A 356 -20.99 4.07 -4.61
N VAL A 357 -20.82 5.28 -4.05
CA VAL A 357 -19.68 5.62 -3.20
C VAL A 357 -19.65 4.81 -1.90
N ARG A 358 -20.79 4.35 -1.36
CA ARG A 358 -20.82 3.66 -0.04
C ARG A 358 -19.99 2.38 0.04
N LYS A 359 -19.64 1.77 -1.11
CA LYS A 359 -18.91 0.50 -1.19
C LYS A 359 -17.43 0.68 -1.49
N THR A 360 -16.95 1.91 -1.64
CA THR A 360 -15.55 2.19 -1.98
C THR A 360 -14.64 2.18 -0.75
N HIS A 361 -13.35 1.95 -0.99
CA HIS A 361 -12.27 2.17 -0.02
C HIS A 361 -11.58 3.53 -0.21
N ALA A 362 -11.98 4.32 -1.21
CA ALA A 362 -11.44 5.65 -1.47
C ALA A 362 -11.60 6.57 -0.26
N MET A 363 -10.66 7.49 -0.08
CA MET A 363 -10.81 8.56 0.89
C MET A 363 -11.92 9.51 0.44
N VAL A 364 -12.87 9.81 1.33
CA VAL A 364 -13.93 10.78 1.04
C VAL A 364 -13.62 12.14 1.64
N LEU A 365 -13.43 13.13 0.77
CA LEU A 365 -13.31 14.53 1.12
C LEU A 365 -14.65 15.23 0.94
N LEU A 366 -15.09 15.99 1.94
CA LEU A 366 -16.29 16.80 1.87
C LEU A 366 -15.91 18.28 1.93
N ASP A 367 -15.96 18.95 0.79
CA ASP A 367 -15.77 20.39 0.67
C ASP A 367 -17.10 21.11 0.89
N MET A 368 -17.20 21.75 2.06
CA MET A 368 -18.35 22.55 2.50
C MET A 368 -18.07 24.06 2.40
N THR A 369 -16.99 24.48 1.73
CA THR A 369 -16.64 25.90 1.58
C THR A 369 -17.71 26.70 0.83
N THR A 370 -18.47 26.05 -0.05
CA THR A 370 -19.56 26.66 -0.84
C THR A 370 -20.95 26.41 -0.27
N THR A 371 -21.06 25.70 0.87
CA THR A 371 -22.36 25.23 1.39
C THR A 371 -22.73 25.91 2.71
N ASP A 372 -23.89 26.57 2.71
CA ASP A 372 -24.54 27.06 3.93
C ASP A 372 -25.48 25.98 4.50
N ILE A 373 -24.93 25.12 5.36
CA ILE A 373 -25.70 24.05 5.99
C ILE A 373 -26.80 24.57 6.92
N LEU A 374 -26.64 25.76 7.51
CA LEU A 374 -27.66 26.35 8.39
C LEU A 374 -28.88 26.80 7.60
N ALA A 375 -28.67 27.38 6.41
CA ALA A 375 -29.76 27.69 5.49
C ALA A 375 -30.55 26.42 5.12
N LEU A 376 -29.84 25.35 4.73
CA LEU A 376 -30.46 24.07 4.37
C LEU A 376 -31.27 23.46 5.53
N MET A 377 -30.74 23.50 6.75
CA MET A 377 -31.44 22.98 7.94
C MET A 377 -32.66 23.82 8.35
N ARG A 378 -32.68 25.13 8.05
CA ARG A 378 -33.85 25.97 8.32
C ARG A 378 -35.01 25.65 7.39
N GLU A 379 -34.72 25.27 6.16
CA GLU A 379 -35.72 24.92 5.16
C GLU A 379 -36.40 23.57 5.47
N ASP A 380 -35.72 22.69 6.21
CA ASP A 380 -36.22 21.37 6.65
C ASP A 380 -37.39 21.39 7.62
N TYR A 381 -37.70 22.53 8.27
CA TYR A 381 -38.89 22.63 9.13
C TYR A 381 -40.19 22.30 8.37
N ARG A 382 -40.21 22.52 7.04
CA ARG A 382 -41.34 22.21 6.17
C ARG A 382 -41.59 20.71 6.00
N SER A 383 -40.57 19.87 6.23
CA SER A 383 -40.62 18.41 6.06
C SER A 383 -41.29 17.69 7.23
N PHE A 384 -41.43 18.33 8.40
CA PHE A 384 -42.07 17.75 9.59
C PHE A 384 -43.62 17.82 9.54
N THR A 385 -44.19 18.62 8.64
CA THR A 385 -45.64 18.88 8.59
C THR A 385 -46.39 18.11 7.50
N GLU A 386 -45.70 17.51 6.54
CA GLU A 386 -46.29 16.72 5.46
C GLU A 386 -45.46 15.44 5.33
N GLY A 387 -46.09 14.26 5.40
CA GLY A 387 -45.62 12.86 5.27
C GLY A 387 -44.32 12.49 4.53
N VAL A 388 -43.27 13.30 4.63
CA VAL A 388 -41.96 13.18 4.02
C VAL A 388 -41.08 12.45 5.01
N THR A 389 -40.69 11.23 4.68
CA THR A 389 -39.86 10.36 5.51
C THR A 389 -38.38 10.73 5.49
N GLU A 390 -37.96 11.71 4.68
CA GLU A 390 -36.56 12.03 4.44
C GLU A 390 -36.30 13.53 4.56
N THR A 391 -35.46 13.92 5.51
CA THR A 391 -35.07 15.33 5.74
C THR A 391 -33.69 15.61 5.14
N SER A 392 -33.42 16.86 4.76
CA SER A 392 -32.08 17.27 4.32
C SER A 392 -31.05 17.02 5.43
N VAL A 393 -31.44 17.18 6.70
CA VAL A 393 -30.66 16.85 7.90
C VAL A 393 -30.23 15.39 7.89
N GLN A 394 -31.12 14.44 7.59
CA GLN A 394 -30.74 13.02 7.52
C GLN A 394 -29.72 12.77 6.40
N THR A 395 -29.93 13.39 5.24
CA THR A 395 -29.03 13.26 4.09
C THR A 395 -27.63 13.81 4.39
N TRP A 396 -27.55 14.95 5.07
CA TRP A 396 -26.28 15.55 5.49
C TRP A 396 -25.62 14.83 6.66
N ASN A 397 -26.40 14.28 7.61
CA ASN A 397 -25.88 13.39 8.65
C ASN A 397 -25.14 12.21 8.02
N GLU A 398 -25.77 11.49 7.09
CA GLU A 398 -25.17 10.34 6.41
C GLU A 398 -23.91 10.72 5.62
N THR A 399 -23.92 11.91 4.99
CA THR A 399 -22.77 12.42 4.24
C THR A 399 -21.59 12.74 5.16
N ILE A 400 -21.85 13.42 6.27
CA ILE A 400 -20.84 13.84 7.27
C ILE A 400 -20.32 12.65 8.07
N GLU A 401 -21.15 11.63 8.32
CA GLU A 401 -20.71 10.36 8.93
C GLU A 401 -19.71 9.62 8.03
N TYR A 402 -19.94 9.66 6.71
CA TYR A 402 -19.11 8.95 5.73
C TYR A 402 -17.83 9.72 5.33
N ALA A 403 -17.83 11.05 5.42
CA ALA A 403 -16.71 11.88 4.98
C ALA A 403 -15.47 11.73 5.88
N ASP A 404 -14.37 11.16 5.38
CA ASP A 404 -13.11 11.00 6.13
C ASP A 404 -12.51 12.33 6.58
N ARG A 405 -12.67 13.40 5.79
CA ARG A 405 -12.21 14.76 6.10
C ARG A 405 -13.17 15.80 5.53
N ILE A 406 -13.39 16.87 6.29
CA ILE A 406 -14.29 17.97 5.94
C ILE A 406 -13.47 19.25 5.80
N ILE A 407 -13.73 20.01 4.75
CA ILE A 407 -13.04 21.26 4.44
C ILE A 407 -14.06 22.39 4.50
N VAL A 408 -13.72 23.46 5.21
CA VAL A 408 -14.63 24.58 5.48
C VAL A 408 -13.94 25.92 5.21
N SER A 409 -14.74 26.95 4.94
CA SER A 409 -14.25 28.28 4.53
C SER A 409 -13.69 29.13 5.67
N SER A 410 -14.05 28.85 6.92
CA SER A 410 -13.69 29.69 8.06
C SER A 410 -13.65 28.94 9.39
N THR A 411 -12.98 29.50 10.39
CA THR A 411 -12.96 28.97 11.77
C THR A 411 -14.36 28.89 12.38
N GLN A 412 -15.24 29.86 12.07
CA GLN A 412 -16.62 29.85 12.56
C GLN A 412 -17.41 28.67 11.98
N GLN A 413 -17.24 28.41 10.68
CA GLN A 413 -17.85 27.26 10.03
C GLN A 413 -17.26 25.95 10.59
N ARG A 414 -15.95 25.91 10.87
CA ARG A 414 -15.32 24.75 11.51
C ARG A 414 -15.93 24.43 12.86
N ASP A 415 -16.09 25.42 13.74
CA ASP A 415 -16.65 25.21 15.07
C ASP A 415 -18.09 24.68 14.99
N LEU A 416 -18.87 25.17 14.01
CA LEU A 416 -20.20 24.64 13.71
C LEU A 416 -20.16 23.15 13.33
N TYR A 417 -19.29 22.75 12.40
CA TYR A 417 -19.18 21.34 11.99
C TYR A 417 -18.62 20.45 13.09
N LEU A 418 -17.67 20.92 13.91
CA LEU A 418 -17.20 20.17 15.06
C LEU A 418 -18.32 19.93 16.08
N GLY A 419 -19.16 20.94 16.35
CA GLY A 419 -20.36 20.77 17.18
C GLY A 419 -21.34 19.77 16.58
N TYR A 420 -21.54 19.80 15.26
CA TYR A 420 -22.41 18.87 14.54
C TYR A 420 -21.92 17.42 14.63
N ILE A 421 -20.64 17.20 14.32
CA ILE A 421 -19.95 15.89 14.37
C ILE A 421 -19.90 15.35 15.81
N ALA A 422 -19.79 16.23 16.82
CA ALA A 422 -19.91 15.85 18.22
C ALA A 422 -21.31 15.29 18.53
N GLY A 423 -22.37 15.91 18.01
CA GLY A 423 -23.75 15.42 18.10
C GLY A 423 -23.93 14.05 17.46
N LEU A 424 -23.20 13.78 16.37
CA LEU A 424 -23.15 12.48 15.69
C LEU A 424 -22.23 11.45 16.38
N LYS A 425 -21.62 11.80 17.52
CA LYS A 425 -20.69 10.95 18.28
C LYS A 425 -19.50 10.46 17.44
N ARG A 426 -19.07 11.27 16.48
CA ARG A 426 -17.97 10.94 15.55
C ARG A 426 -16.63 11.54 15.99
N LEU A 427 -16.62 12.44 16.98
CA LEU A 427 -15.38 12.88 17.61
C LEU A 427 -14.72 11.73 18.37
N ASN A 428 -13.49 11.40 18.02
CA ASN A 428 -12.71 10.35 18.66
C ASN A 428 -11.72 10.97 19.64
N ALA A 429 -11.72 10.51 20.89
CA ALA A 429 -10.79 10.99 21.92
C ALA A 429 -9.31 10.72 21.56
N MET A 430 -9.02 9.62 20.86
CA MET A 430 -7.66 9.31 20.43
C MET A 430 -7.15 10.30 19.39
N VAL A 431 -8.02 10.73 18.47
CA VAL A 431 -7.68 11.81 17.52
C VAL A 431 -7.49 13.13 18.26
N TYR A 432 -8.26 13.38 19.32
CA TYR A 432 -8.06 14.58 20.15
C TYR A 432 -6.70 14.59 20.84
N ASP A 433 -6.20 13.46 21.31
CA ASP A 433 -4.92 13.42 22.03
C ASP A 433 -3.74 13.82 21.13
N GLU A 434 -3.78 13.47 19.84
CA GLU A 434 -2.74 13.79 18.85
C GLU A 434 -3.02 15.08 18.06
N ASP A 435 -4.29 15.41 17.86
CA ASP A 435 -4.78 16.59 17.15
C ASP A 435 -5.89 17.23 17.98
N HIS A 436 -5.49 17.98 19.03
CA HIS A 436 -6.40 18.65 19.97
C HIS A 436 -7.43 19.57 19.30
N ALA A 437 -7.13 20.02 18.09
CA ALA A 437 -8.01 20.91 17.34
C ALA A 437 -8.89 20.13 16.34
N TYR A 438 -8.66 18.84 16.11
CA TYR A 438 -9.29 18.05 15.05
C TYR A 438 -9.09 18.66 13.64
N ASN A 439 -7.96 19.32 13.39
CA ASN A 439 -7.60 19.89 12.09
C ASN A 439 -7.56 18.83 10.97
N SER A 440 -7.22 17.60 11.31
CA SER A 440 -7.18 16.45 10.41
C SER A 440 -8.57 15.96 10.00
N LEU A 441 -9.60 16.23 10.81
CA LEU A 441 -10.99 15.87 10.55
C LEU A 441 -11.77 17.02 9.93
N VAL A 442 -11.64 18.23 10.47
CA VAL A 442 -12.27 19.45 9.94
C VAL A 442 -11.20 20.54 9.77
N ALA A 443 -10.83 20.79 8.52
CA ALA A 443 -9.78 21.74 8.15
C ALA A 443 -10.38 23.05 7.64
N VAL A 444 -9.84 24.19 8.09
CA VAL A 444 -10.15 25.50 7.50
C VAL A 444 -9.31 25.67 6.25
N GLU A 445 -9.98 25.91 5.12
CA GLU A 445 -9.34 26.14 3.83
C GLU A 445 -8.55 27.46 3.82
N ASP A 446 -7.38 27.42 3.20
CA ASP A 446 -6.55 28.60 2.91
C ASP A 446 -6.34 28.66 1.39
N GLY A 447 -7.26 29.35 0.71
CA GLY A 447 -7.40 29.31 -0.74
C GLY A 447 -7.82 27.93 -1.25
N THR A 448 -6.85 27.10 -1.62
CA THR A 448 -7.02 25.72 -2.10
C THR A 448 -6.02 24.74 -1.46
N THR A 449 -5.25 25.22 -0.48
CA THR A 449 -4.10 24.50 0.07
C THR A 449 -4.51 23.19 0.75
N GLN A 450 -5.59 23.20 1.54
CA GLN A 450 -6.01 22.03 2.31
C GLN A 450 -6.58 20.95 1.41
N ILE A 451 -7.45 21.31 0.46
CA ILE A 451 -8.05 20.35 -0.46
C ILE A 451 -7.01 19.73 -1.40
N VAL A 452 -6.12 20.55 -1.97
CA VAL A 452 -5.06 20.04 -2.86
C VAL A 452 -4.08 19.16 -2.08
N SER A 453 -3.73 19.55 -0.84
CA SER A 453 -2.86 18.73 0.02
C SER A 453 -3.53 17.40 0.37
N ALA A 454 -4.82 17.40 0.71
CA ALA A 454 -5.57 16.19 1.05
C ALA A 454 -5.73 15.27 -0.16
N ILE A 455 -5.92 15.81 -1.37
CA ILE A 455 -5.92 15.01 -2.59
C ILE A 455 -4.53 14.40 -2.79
N LYS A 456 -3.45 15.19 -2.78
CA LYS A 456 -2.08 14.70 -3.02
C LYS A 456 -1.62 13.66 -1.99
N HIS A 457 -2.04 13.81 -0.74
CA HIS A 457 -1.65 12.94 0.38
C HIS A 457 -2.90 12.52 1.19
N PRO A 458 -3.72 11.59 0.67
CA PRO A 458 -5.02 11.29 1.26
C PRO A 458 -4.87 10.47 2.55
N ARG A 459 -4.97 11.14 3.70
CA ARG A 459 -4.88 10.53 5.04
C ARG A 459 -6.15 10.75 5.83
N LYS A 460 -6.71 9.71 6.46
CA LYS A 460 -7.88 9.83 7.35
C LYS A 460 -7.45 10.47 8.67
N SER A 461 -8.38 11.09 9.38
CA SER A 461 -8.09 11.70 10.69
C SER A 461 -7.56 10.69 11.71
N LEU A 462 -8.16 9.49 11.74
CA LEU A 462 -7.70 8.35 12.55
C LEU A 462 -6.30 7.87 12.17
N ASP A 463 -5.86 8.13 10.94
CA ASP A 463 -4.53 7.75 10.51
C ASP A 463 -3.45 8.64 11.14
N ASN A 464 -3.78 9.83 11.65
CA ASN A 464 -2.82 10.68 12.34
C ASN A 464 -2.68 10.36 13.84
N VAL A 465 -3.43 9.37 14.32
CA VAL A 465 -3.29 8.91 15.71
C VAL A 465 -2.05 8.03 15.79
N ASP A 466 -0.97 8.58 16.35
CA ASP A 466 0.17 7.79 16.80
C ASP A 466 -0.33 6.89 17.93
N SER A 467 -0.28 5.59 17.69
CA SER A 467 -1.14 4.64 18.40
C SER A 467 -0.72 4.39 19.85
N ILE A 468 -1.21 5.20 20.78
CA ILE A 468 -1.07 5.04 22.24
C ILE A 468 -1.54 3.62 22.68
N PRO A 469 -1.00 3.01 23.77
CA PRO A 469 -1.03 1.56 24.10
C PRO A 469 -2.38 0.80 24.11
N LEU A 470 -3.51 1.50 23.93
CA LEU A 470 -4.83 0.92 23.73
C LEU A 470 -5.03 0.30 22.34
N TYR A 471 -4.09 0.45 21.41
CA TYR A 471 -4.05 -0.34 20.18
C TYR A 471 -4.00 -1.86 20.42
N LYS A 472 -3.65 -2.30 21.64
CA LYS A 472 -3.84 -3.70 22.09
C LYS A 472 -5.30 -4.18 22.07
N LYS A 473 -6.29 -3.28 21.97
CA LYS A 473 -7.74 -3.54 22.04
C LYS A 473 -8.56 -2.94 20.90
N THR A 474 -7.97 -2.22 19.95
CA THR A 474 -8.70 -1.82 18.73
C THR A 474 -9.08 -3.09 17.94
N PRO A 475 -10.13 -3.05 17.10
CA PRO A 475 -10.45 -4.17 16.19
C PRO A 475 -9.22 -4.66 15.42
N TYR A 476 -8.29 -3.75 15.12
CA TYR A 476 -7.03 -3.95 14.41
C TYR A 476 -5.94 -4.67 15.22
N GLY A 477 -5.74 -4.35 16.51
CA GLY A 477 -4.86 -5.14 17.39
C GLY A 477 -5.44 -6.48 17.81
N MET A 478 -6.76 -6.64 17.72
CA MET A 478 -7.43 -7.94 17.87
C MET A 478 -7.37 -8.78 16.58
N LEU A 479 -7.32 -8.15 15.40
CA LEU A 479 -7.20 -8.82 14.11
C LEU A 479 -5.81 -9.40 13.88
N SER A 480 -4.73 -8.70 14.22
CA SER A 480 -3.37 -9.25 14.18
C SER A 480 -3.20 -10.46 15.12
N LYS A 481 -3.87 -10.45 16.27
CA LYS A 481 -3.96 -11.60 17.19
C LYS A 481 -4.83 -12.74 16.65
N ARG A 482 -5.92 -12.44 15.93
CA ARG A 482 -6.82 -13.44 15.34
C ARG A 482 -6.23 -14.11 14.11
N THR A 483 -5.48 -13.42 13.26
CA THR A 483 -4.76 -14.04 12.13
C THR A 483 -3.58 -14.87 12.63
N ALA A 484 -2.88 -14.45 13.69
CA ALA A 484 -1.87 -15.27 14.34
C ALA A 484 -2.46 -16.57 14.92
N GLN A 485 -3.59 -16.51 15.65
CA GLN A 485 -4.25 -17.72 16.17
C GLN A 485 -4.96 -18.56 15.09
N GLY A 486 -5.54 -17.93 14.06
CA GLY A 486 -6.22 -18.60 12.96
C GLY A 486 -5.27 -19.36 12.04
N VAL A 487 -4.13 -18.75 11.70
CA VAL A 487 -3.11 -19.38 10.85
C VAL A 487 -2.31 -20.43 11.65
N VAL A 488 -2.00 -20.18 12.92
CA VAL A 488 -1.37 -21.19 13.79
C VAL A 488 -2.31 -22.36 14.06
N SER A 489 -3.62 -22.15 14.25
CA SER A 489 -4.56 -23.27 14.42
C SER A 489 -4.80 -24.07 13.14
N GLU A 490 -4.76 -23.44 11.95
CA GLU A 490 -4.76 -24.18 10.67
C GLU A 490 -3.45 -24.91 10.41
N LEU A 491 -2.30 -24.33 10.77
CA LEU A 491 -0.99 -24.98 10.65
C LEU A 491 -0.85 -26.12 11.64
N VAL A 492 -1.27 -25.97 12.90
CA VAL A 492 -1.30 -27.05 13.90
C VAL A 492 -2.25 -28.17 13.49
N LYS A 493 -3.41 -27.86 12.89
CA LYS A 493 -4.30 -28.89 12.31
C LYS A 493 -3.65 -29.62 11.14
N LYS A 494 -2.99 -28.92 10.22
CA LYS A 494 -2.30 -29.55 9.07
C LYS A 494 -1.06 -30.35 9.47
N SER A 495 -0.29 -29.88 10.46
CA SER A 495 0.87 -30.59 11.00
C SER A 495 0.45 -31.80 11.83
N GLY A 496 -0.66 -31.71 12.57
CA GLY A 496 -1.29 -32.83 13.27
C GLY A 496 -1.79 -33.91 12.31
N ASP A 497 -2.49 -33.52 11.23
CA ASP A 497 -2.97 -34.46 10.20
C ASP A 497 -1.83 -35.16 9.44
N ILE A 498 -0.66 -34.51 9.29
CA ILE A 498 0.52 -35.13 8.65
C ILE A 498 1.22 -36.10 9.61
N ALA A 499 1.32 -35.77 10.89
CA ALA A 499 1.87 -36.67 11.91
C ALA A 499 0.97 -37.89 12.18
N ASP A 500 -0.36 -37.72 12.14
CA ASP A 500 -1.32 -38.80 12.32
C ASP A 500 -1.43 -39.69 11.06
N ARG A 501 -1.25 -39.13 9.85
CA ARG A 501 -1.13 -39.94 8.62
C ARG A 501 0.19 -40.69 8.52
N ALA A 502 1.28 -40.15 9.05
CA ALA A 502 2.57 -40.85 9.12
C ALA A 502 2.57 -42.00 10.16
N LYS A 503 1.74 -41.93 11.21
CA LYS A 503 1.54 -43.03 12.16
C LYS A 503 0.54 -44.08 11.69
N GLY A 504 -0.33 -43.74 10.75
CA GLY A 504 -1.33 -44.65 10.18
C GLY A 504 -0.83 -45.54 9.03
N SER A 505 0.38 -45.34 8.51
CA SER A 505 0.92 -46.10 7.37
C SER A 505 1.85 -47.27 7.75
N ASP A 506 2.10 -47.52 9.04
CA ASP A 506 2.85 -48.70 9.52
C ASP A 506 1.94 -49.83 10.04
N GLN A 507 0.63 -49.74 9.82
CA GLN A 507 -0.30 -50.87 10.01
C GLN A 507 -1.31 -50.95 8.87
N LYS A 508 -0.87 -51.45 7.71
CA LYS A 508 -1.59 -52.47 6.92
C LYS A 508 -0.76 -52.95 5.73
#